data_AF-A0A958AMU0-F1
#
_entry.id   AF-A0A958AMU0-F1
#
_cell.length_a   1.000
_cell.length_b   1.000
_cell.length_c   1.000
_cell.angle_alpha   90.00
_cell.angle_beta   90.00
_cell.angle_gamma   90.00
#
_symmetry.space_group_name_H-M   'P 1'
#
loop_
_entity.id
_entity.type
_entity.pdbx_description
1 polymer ?
#
loop_
_entity_poly.entity_id
_entity_poly.type
_entity_poly.pdbx_seq_one_letter_code
_entity_poly.pdbx_strand_id
1 'polypeptide(L)' 'MLLVQCNPALGGMLDDATAQRMVALLPDCIHLYRPDAGHDIPATQPAALAKMMTDFLEIL' A
#
# COMPACT_ATOMS: atom_id res chain seq x y z
N MET A 1 4.87 -6.76 -8.53
CA MET A 1 5.04 -6.64 -7.05
C MET A 1 4.11 -5.54 -6.52
N LEU A 2 3.65 -5.60 -5.26
CA LEU A 2 2.74 -4.60 -4.68
C LEU A 2 3.41 -3.77 -3.59
N LEU A 3 3.36 -2.45 -3.70
CA LEU A 3 3.71 -1.52 -2.63
C LEU A 3 2.44 -0.80 -2.16
N VAL A 4 2.13 -0.91 -0.87
CA VAL A 4 1.01 -0.20 -0.25
C VAL A 4 1.55 0.90 0.65
N GLN A 5 1.29 2.15 0.29
CA GLN A 5 1.62 3.31 1.11
C GLN A 5 0.39 3.73 1.92
N CYS A 6 0.53 3.75 3.23
CA CYS A 6 -0.50 4.20 4.17
C CYS A 6 -0.23 5.64 4.62
N ASN A 7 -1.25 6.29 5.21
CA ASN A 7 -1.14 7.64 5.72
C ASN A 7 -0.21 7.72 6.96
N PRO A 8 0.89 8.48 6.92
CA PRO A 8 1.79 8.64 8.07
C PRO A 8 1.12 9.24 9.31
N ALA A 9 0.13 10.13 9.13
CA ALA A 9 -0.62 10.71 10.25
C ALA A 9 -1.47 9.67 11.00
N LEU A 10 -1.76 8.53 10.38
CA LEU A 10 -2.47 7.39 10.96
C LEU A 10 -1.52 6.25 11.35
N GLY A 11 -0.20 6.50 11.36
CA GLY A 11 0.83 5.53 11.69
C GLY A 11 1.42 4.79 10.49
N GLY A 12 1.15 5.22 9.25
CA GLY A 12 1.83 4.71 8.06
C GLY A 12 3.34 4.95 8.07
N MET A 13 4.11 4.02 7.50
CA MET A 13 5.57 4.04 7.61
C MET A 13 6.26 4.93 6.57
N LEU A 14 5.66 5.11 5.38
CA LEU A 14 6.32 5.72 4.23
C LEU A 14 5.72 7.09 3.94
N ASP A 15 6.56 8.12 3.95
CA ASP A 15 6.23 9.41 3.34
C ASP A 15 6.30 9.33 1.81
N ASP A 16 5.76 10.35 1.14
CA ASP A 16 5.64 10.37 -0.33
C ASP A 16 7.01 10.30 -1.02
N ALA A 17 8.01 10.97 -0.47
CA ALA A 17 9.36 10.98 -1.03
C ALA A 17 10.01 9.58 -0.97
N THR A 18 9.84 8.88 0.15
CA THR A 18 10.36 7.51 0.33
C THR A 18 9.59 6.53 -0.53
N ALA A 19 8.26 6.64 -0.60
CA ALA A 19 7.44 5.80 -1.46
C ALA A 19 7.82 5.94 -2.94
N GLN A 20 8.01 7.17 -3.44
CA GLN A 20 8.46 7.42 -4.81
C GLN A 20 9.83 6.79 -5.10
N ARG A 21 10.78 6.90 -4.17
CA ARG A 21 12.10 6.27 -4.32
C ARG A 21 12.00 4.75 -4.38
N MET A 22 11.14 4.15 -3.56
CA MET A 22 10.91 2.70 -3.58
C MET A 22 10.32 2.25 -4.91
N VAL A 23 9.28 2.91 -5.41
CA VAL A 23 8.67 2.58 -6.72
C VAL A 23 9.71 2.62 -7.84
N ALA A 24 10.60 3.61 -7.85
CA ALA A 24 11.65 3.73 -8.88
C ALA A 24 12.68 2.60 -8.84
N LEU A 25 12.89 1.95 -7.69
CA LEU A 25 13.86 0.85 -7.52
C LEU A 25 13.26 -0.53 -7.74
N LEU A 26 11.95 -0.62 -7.88
CA LEU A 26 11.20 -1.87 -7.88
C LEU A 26 10.58 -2.09 -9.27
N PRO A 27 11.17 -2.96 -10.12
CA PRO A 27 10.61 -3.24 -11.43
C PRO A 27 9.22 -3.89 -11.30
N ASP A 28 8.31 -3.52 -12.21
CA ASP A 28 6.92 -4.01 -12.24
C ASP A 28 6.18 -3.85 -10.89
N CYS A 29 6.44 -2.73 -10.21
CA CYS A 29 5.79 -2.37 -8.95
C CYS A 29 4.47 -1.65 -9.20
N ILE A 30 3.38 -2.24 -8.71
CA ILE A 30 2.10 -1.56 -8.57
C ILE A 30 2.13 -0.82 -7.22
N HIS A 31 2.00 0.50 -7.28
CA HIS A 31 1.94 1.35 -6.11
C HIS A 31 0.50 1.77 -5.81
N LEU A 32 0.03 1.48 -4.60
CA LEU A 32 -1.28 1.89 -4.11
C LEU A 32 -1.14 2.77 -2.88
N TYR A 33 -1.70 3.98 -2.95
CA TYR A 33 -1.78 4.89 -1.82
C TYR A 33 -3.16 4.78 -1.12
N ARG A 34 -3.15 4.66 0.21
CA ARG A 34 -4.34 4.54 1.07
C ARG A 34 -4.33 5.66 2.12
N PRO A 35 -4.97 6.81 1.85
CA PRO A 35 -4.98 7.95 2.76
C PRO A 35 -5.83 7.70 4.02
N ASP A 36 -6.73 6.72 3.96
CA ASP A 36 -7.69 6.34 5.00
C ASP A 36 -7.15 5.25 5.95
N ALA A 37 -5.91 4.79 5.77
CA ALA A 37 -5.35 3.67 6.51
C ALA A 37 -4.01 4.00 7.18
N GLY A 38 -3.76 3.37 8.34
CA GLY A 38 -2.48 3.37 9.06
C GLY A 38 -1.67 2.09 8.79
N HIS A 39 -0.70 1.79 9.64
CA HIS A 39 0.13 0.58 9.50
C HIS A 39 -0.66 -0.73 9.60
N ASP A 40 -1.62 -0.79 10.52
CA ASP A 40 -2.34 -2.04 10.83
C ASP A 40 -3.65 -2.18 10.02
N ILE A 41 -3.52 -2.19 8.70
CA ILE A 41 -4.65 -2.49 7.78
C ILE A 41 -5.31 -3.84 8.12
N PRO A 42 -4.56 -4.94 8.40
CA PRO A 42 -5.18 -6.23 8.71
C PRO A 42 -6.14 -6.16 9.89
N ALA A 43 -5.82 -5.41 10.96
CA ALA A 43 -6.71 -5.28 12.11
C ALA A 43 -7.84 -4.25 11.88
N THR A 44 -7.56 -3.13 11.21
CA THR A 44 -8.50 -2.00 11.13
C THR A 44 -9.45 -2.09 9.94
N GLN A 45 -9.00 -2.67 8.82
CA GLN A 45 -9.73 -2.71 7.55
C GLN A 45 -9.54 -4.05 6.80
N PRO A 46 -9.83 -5.19 7.43
CA PRO A 46 -9.55 -6.52 6.85
C PRO A 46 -10.24 -6.76 5.51
N ALA A 47 -11.47 -6.27 5.33
CA ALA A 47 -12.20 -6.40 4.05
C ALA A 47 -11.54 -5.59 2.93
N ALA A 48 -11.04 -4.38 3.23
CA ALA A 48 -10.36 -3.55 2.24
C ALA A 48 -9.00 -4.14 1.85
N LEU A 49 -8.30 -4.77 2.80
CA LEU A 49 -7.08 -5.53 2.52
C LEU A 49 -7.38 -6.75 1.63
N ALA A 50 -8.40 -7.53 1.97
CA ALA A 50 -8.79 -8.72 1.20
C ALA A 50 -9.10 -8.34 -0.25
N LYS A 51 -9.92 -7.30 -0.46
CA LYS A 51 -10.23 -6.80 -1.79
C LYS A 51 -8.98 -6.35 -2.54
N MET A 52 -8.10 -5.57 -1.91
CA MET A 52 -6.86 -5.10 -2.54
C MET A 52 -5.96 -6.26 -2.99
N MET A 53 -5.84 -7.30 -2.16
CA MET A 53 -5.06 -8.49 -2.48
C MET A 53 -5.69 -9.29 -3.63
N THR A 54 -7.02 -9.44 -3.64
CA THR A 54 -7.74 -10.08 -4.76
C THR A 54 -7.53 -9.32 -6.07
N ASP A 55 -7.75 -8.00 -6.06
CA ASP A 55 -7.59 -7.14 -7.24
C ASP A 55 -6.14 -7.22 -7.76
N PHE A 56 -5.14 -7.26 -6.88
CA PHE A 56 -3.74 -7.41 -7.28
C PHE A 56 -3.44 -8.78 -7.92
N LEU A 57 -4.00 -9.87 -7.38
CA LEU A 57 -3.80 -11.21 -7.91
C LEU A 57 -4.49 -11.43 -9.26
N GLU A 58 -5.57 -10.70 -9.55
CA GLU A 58 -6.26 -10.75 -10.86
C GLU A 58 -5.51 -9.99 -11.96
N ILE A 59 -4.57 -9.11 -11.60
CA ILE A 59 -3.72 -8.38 -12.56
C ILE A 59 -2.52 -9.23 -13.03
N LEU A 60 -2.18 -10.30 -12.30
CA LEU A 60 -1.11 -11.26 -12.65
C LEU A 60 -1.59 -12.30 -13.66
#